data_AF-A0A1E5A7Y5-F1
#
_entry.id   AF-A0A1E5A7Y5-F1
#
_cell.length_a   1.000
_cell.length_b   1.000
_cell.length_c   1.000
_cell.angle_alpha   90.00
_cell.angle_beta   90.00
_cell.angle_gamma   90.00
#
_symmetry.space_group_name_H-M   'P 1'
#
loop_
_entity.id
_entity.type
_entity.pdbx_description
1 polymer ?
#
loop_
_entity_poly.entity_id
_entity_poly.type
_entity_poly.pdbx_seq_one_letter_code
_entity_poly.pdbx_strand_id
1 'polypeptide(L)' 'MKQIVPNSEHHKCMQNFTNDELRILRGVHSVIGRKYRKSGRYVSLIAQGKREVNTRVAKLIFKDLRNILEILKPEEKEY' A
#
# COMPACT_ATOMS: atom_id res chain seq x y z
N MET A 1 2.77 24.38 -36.01
CA MET A 1 2.55 22.99 -35.57
C MET A 1 2.80 22.94 -34.07
N LYS A 2 1.77 22.77 -33.24
CA LYS A 2 1.93 22.69 -31.79
C LYS A 2 2.44 21.30 -31.44
N GLN A 3 3.61 21.23 -30.81
CA GLN A 3 4.13 19.99 -30.23
C GLN A 3 3.10 19.45 -29.24
N ILE A 4 2.61 18.25 -29.52
CA ILE A 4 1.89 17.42 -28.57
C ILE A 4 2.96 16.96 -27.57
N VAL A 5 2.97 17.54 -26.37
CA VAL A 5 3.79 17.05 -25.27
C VAL A 5 3.15 15.74 -24.82
N PRO A 6 3.79 14.58 -24.99
CA PRO A 6 3.24 13.34 -24.49
C PRO A 6 3.16 13.42 -22.96
N ASN A 7 1.98 13.02 -22.47
CA ASN A 7 1.61 12.79 -21.08
C ASN A 7 2.78 12.66 -20.12
N SER A 8 2.82 13.56 -19.13
CA SER A 8 3.58 13.42 -17.89
C SER A 8 3.42 12.00 -17.35
N GLU A 9 4.44 11.18 -17.55
CA GLU A 9 4.66 9.94 -16.84
C GLU A 9 4.84 10.30 -15.36
N HIS A 10 3.73 10.38 -14.63
CA HIS A 10 3.76 10.42 -13.18
C HIS A 10 4.59 9.24 -12.71
N HIS A 11 5.79 9.54 -12.19
CA HIS A 11 6.68 8.64 -11.46
C HIS A 11 5.88 7.59 -10.68
N LYS A 12 5.74 6.39 -11.26
CA LYS A 12 5.26 5.20 -10.57
C LYS A 12 6.31 4.82 -9.54
N CYS A 13 6.19 5.32 -8.32
CA CYS A 13 6.82 4.67 -7.18
C CYS A 13 6.13 3.31 -6.99
N MET A 14 6.75 2.26 -7.53
CA MET A 14 6.35 0.85 -7.46
C MET A 14 6.34 0.33 -6.00
N GLN A 15 5.34 0.73 -5.21
CA GLN A 15 5.06 0.13 -3.90
C GLN A 15 3.61 -0.35 -3.86
N ASN A 16 3.30 -1.30 -4.76
CA ASN A 16 1.97 -1.89 -4.83
C ASN A 16 2.03 -3.33 -4.32
N PHE A 17 1.16 -3.64 -3.38
CA PHE A 17 0.83 -5.03 -3.07
C PHE A 17 0.17 -5.68 -4.30
N THR A 18 0.41 -6.97 -4.51
CA THR A 18 -0.27 -7.74 -5.56
C THR A 18 -1.77 -7.85 -5.28
N ASN A 19 -2.57 -8.26 -6.27
CA ASN A 19 -4.01 -8.42 -6.07
C ASN A 19 -4.35 -9.44 -4.96
N ASP A 20 -3.56 -10.51 -4.84
CA ASP A 20 -3.76 -11.51 -3.78
C ASP A 20 -3.41 -10.95 -2.40
N GLU A 21 -2.30 -10.22 -2.31
CA GLU A 21 -1.90 -9.53 -1.08
C GLU A 21 -2.95 -8.48 -0.66
N LEU A 22 -3.51 -7.74 -1.61
CA LEU A 22 -4.60 -6.79 -1.36
C LEU A 22 -5.87 -7.49 -0.85
N ARG A 23 -6.18 -8.70 -1.33
CA ARG A 23 -7.31 -9.50 -0.83
C ARG A 23 -7.06 -9.95 0.62
N ILE A 24 -5.85 -10.40 0.93
CA ILE A 24 -5.44 -10.77 2.30
C ILE A 24 -5.54 -9.55 3.23
N LEU A 25 -5.00 -8.40 2.81
CA LEU A 25 -4.94 -7.19 3.63
C LEU A 25 -6.29 -6.49 3.81
N ARG A 26 -7.32 -6.83 3.00
CA ARG A 26 -8.66 -6.23 3.07
C ARG A 26 -9.26 -6.33 4.48
N GLY A 27 -9.03 -7.45 5.18
CA GLY A 27 -9.54 -7.69 6.53
C GLY A 27 -8.93 -6.79 7.61
N VAL A 28 -7.72 -6.26 7.39
CA VAL A 28 -6.96 -5.53 8.42
C VAL A 28 -7.02 -4.01 8.30
N HIS A 29 -7.50 -3.48 7.16
CA HIS A 29 -7.53 -2.03 6.91
C HIS A 29 -8.23 -1.23 8.01
N SER A 30 -9.38 -1.71 8.50
CA SER A 30 -10.13 -1.04 9.56
C SER A 30 -9.38 -1.06 10.90
N VAL A 31 -8.65 -2.14 11.21
CA VAL A 31 -7.87 -2.28 12.44
C VAL A 31 -6.67 -1.33 12.43
N ILE A 32 -5.91 -1.33 11.33
CA ILE A 32 -4.77 -0.42 11.13
C ILE A 32 -5.24 1.03 11.11
N GLY A 33 -6.38 1.30 10.46
CA GLY A 33 -6.99 2.64 10.46
C GLY A 33 -7.20 3.16 11.88
N ARG A 34 -7.83 2.36 12.75
CA ARG A 34 -8.03 2.73 14.16
C ARG A 34 -6.71 2.99 14.89
N LYS A 35 -5.68 2.14 14.71
CA LYS A 35 -4.34 2.31 15.31
C LYS A 35 -3.74 3.70 15.02
N TYR A 36 -3.89 4.18 13.79
CA TYR A 36 -3.32 5.46 13.35
C TYR A 36 -4.30 6.63 13.32
N ARG A 37 -5.51 6.47 13.89
CA ARG A 37 -6.59 7.47 13.85
C ARG A 37 -6.91 7.91 12.41
N LYS A 38 -7.01 6.94 11.50
CA LYS A 38 -7.38 7.10 10.09
C LYS A 38 -8.52 6.16 9.71
N SER A 39 -9.17 6.41 8.58
CA SER A 39 -10.20 5.52 8.07
C SER A 39 -9.59 4.27 7.44
N GLY A 40 -10.32 3.15 7.43
CA GLY A 40 -9.89 1.96 6.68
C GLY A 40 -9.71 2.26 5.18
N ARG A 41 -10.51 3.17 4.62
CA ARG A 41 -10.34 3.68 3.25
C ARG A 41 -8.98 4.35 3.04
N TYR A 42 -8.50 5.13 4.00
CA TYR A 42 -7.17 5.75 3.93
C TYR A 42 -6.07 4.69 3.82
N VAL A 43 -6.15 3.64 4.65
CA VAL A 43 -5.21 2.50 4.61
C VAL A 43 -5.30 1.76 3.29
N SER A 44 -6.52 1.50 2.80
CA SER A 44 -6.73 0.84 1.51
C SER A 44 -6.12 1.61 0.32
N LEU A 45 -6.14 2.95 0.35
CA LEU A 45 -5.52 3.77 -0.70
C LEU A 45 -3.99 3.70 -0.66
N ILE A 46 -3.41 3.59 0.54
CA ILE A 46 -1.96 3.33 0.70
C ILE A 46 -1.62 1.95 0.13
N ALA A 47 -2.37 0.91 0.50
CA ALA A 47 -2.12 -0.45 0.03
C ALA A 47 -2.22 -0.55 -1.51
N GLN A 48 -3.18 0.14 -2.11
CA GLN A 48 -3.37 0.16 -3.57
C GLN A 48 -2.34 1.02 -4.33
N GLY A 49 -1.42 1.70 -3.63
CA GLY A 49 -0.49 2.67 -4.24
C GLY A 49 -1.17 3.92 -4.81
N LYS A 50 -2.47 4.11 -4.56
CA LYS A 50 -3.23 5.30 -4.98
C LYS A 50 -2.97 6.50 -4.09
N ARG A 51 -2.20 6.32 -3.03
CA ARG A 51 -1.76 7.38 -2.12
C ARG A 51 -0.26 7.25 -1.88
N GLU A 52 0.44 8.36 -2.03
CA GLU A 52 1.88 8.42 -1.76
C GLU A 52 2.21 8.11 -0.29
N VAL A 53 3.29 7.37 -0.10
CA VAL A 53 3.83 6.98 1.21
C VAL A 53 4.90 8.00 1.66
N ASN A 54 4.56 9.29 1.59
CA ASN A 54 5.49 10.40 1.87
C ASN A 54 5.43 10.88 3.33
N THR A 55 4.27 10.78 3.99
CA THR A 55 4.10 11.16 5.39
C THR A 55 4.60 10.10 6.37
N ARG A 56 5.00 10.51 7.58
CA ARG A 56 5.37 9.59 8.68
C ARG A 56 4.29 8.54 8.94
N VAL A 57 3.02 8.96 8.98
CA VAL A 57 1.88 8.07 9.23
C VAL A 57 1.70 7.07 8.09
N ALA A 58 1.81 7.50 6.83
CA ALA A 58 1.71 6.60 5.70
C ALA A 58 2.83 5.55 5.68
N LYS A 59 4.08 5.97 5.98
CA LYS A 59 5.24 5.05 6.09
C LYS A 59 5.02 3.99 7.16
N LEU A 60 4.50 4.37 8.33
CA LEU A 60 4.20 3.43 9.41
C LEU A 60 3.06 2.47 9.04
N ILE A 61 2.00 2.97 8.42
CA ILE A 61 0.90 2.13 7.91
C ILE A 61 1.42 1.11 6.89
N PHE A 62 2.24 1.56 5.95
CA PHE A 62 2.80 0.69 4.91
C PHE A 62 3.71 -0.40 5.50
N LYS A 63 4.54 -0.04 6.49
CA LYS A 63 5.35 -1.00 7.25
C LYS A 63 4.49 -2.04 7.97
N ASP A 64 3.43 -1.62 8.65
CA ASP A 64 2.53 -2.56 9.35
C ASP A 64 1.82 -3.49 8.36
N LEU A 65 1.39 -3.00 7.19
CA LEU A 65 0.80 -3.84 6.15
C LEU A 65 1.77 -4.92 5.65
N ARG A 66 3.05 -4.57 5.45
CA ARG A 66 4.08 -5.55 5.07
C ARG A 66 4.31 -6.60 6.16
N ASN A 67 4.47 -6.18 7.40
CA ASN A 67 4.67 -7.11 8.52
C ASN A 67 3.49 -8.07 8.68
N ILE A 68 2.26 -7.57 8.54
CA ILE A 68 1.06 -8.42 8.59
C ILE A 68 1.06 -9.41 7.44
N LEU A 69 1.42 -8.96 6.24
CA LEU A 69 1.48 -9.83 5.07
C LEU A 69 2.51 -10.96 5.25
N GLU A 70 3.69 -10.66 5.80
CA GLU A 70 4.73 -11.66 6.11
C GLU A 70 4.24 -12.71 7.12
N ILE A 71 3.41 -12.32 8.10
CA ILE A 71 2.81 -13.25 9.06
C ILE A 71 1.75 -14.14 8.40
N LEU A 72 0.92 -13.56 7.52
CA LEU A 72 -0.21 -14.26 6.89
C LEU A 72 0.22 -15.12 5.69
N LYS A 73 1.34 -14.77 5.07
CA LYS A 73 1.96 -15.49 3.97
C LYS A 73 3.45 -15.65 4.29
N PRO A 74 3.79 -16.54 5.24
CA PRO A 74 5.19 -16.90 5.43
C PRO A 74 5.67 -17.47 4.10
N GLU A 75 6.69 -16.88 3.50
CA GLU A 75 7.43 -17.58 2.46
C GLU A 75 7.89 -18.91 3.07
N GLU A 76 7.68 -20.01 2.35
CA GLU A 76 8.28 -21.30 2.72
C GLU A 76 9.79 -21.06 2.80
N LYS A 77 10.30 -20.86 4.02
CA LYS A 77 11.73 -20.87 4.27
C LYS A 77 12.14 -22.32 4.07
N GLU A 78 12.60 -22.66 2.87
CA GLU A 78 13.35 -23.89 2.64
C GLU A 78 14.54 -23.87 3.62
N TYR A 79 14.53 -24.82 4.55
CA TYR A 79 15.61 -25.07 5.51
C TYR A 79 16.62 -26.06 4.95
#